data_AF-A0ABD0MYE7-F1
#
_entry.id   AF-A0ABD0MYE7-F1
#
_cell.length_a   1.000
_cell.length_b   1.000
_cell.length_c   1.000
_cell.angle_alpha   90.00
_cell.angle_beta   90.00
_cell.angle_gamma   90.00
#
_symmetry.space_group_name_H-M   'P 1'
#
loop_
_entity.id
_entity.type
_entity.pdbx_description
1 polymer ?
#
loop_
_entity_poly.entity_id
_entity_poly.type
_entity_poly.pdbx_seq_one_letter_code
_entity_poly.pdbx_strand_id
1 'polypeptide(L)' 'VLGENKENPFRRKSVSRLLEPVVLNLVQQIPGVGKVKAMQLLQRFPSIHQLCGASVHELEPIVGQATAQHITAFFHKQFT' A
#
# COMPACT_ATOMS: atom_id res chain seq x y z
N VAL A 1 0.15 25.85 37.93
CA VAL A 1 -0.51 24.56 37.64
C VAL A 1 -1.16 24.69 36.27
N LEU A 2 -0.52 24.12 35.25
CA LEU A 2 -0.88 24.28 33.84
C LEU A 2 -2.01 23.30 33.51
N GLY A 3 -3.11 23.83 32.96
CA GLY A 3 -4.38 23.15 32.77
C GLY A 3 -4.27 21.83 32.01
N GLU A 4 -4.82 20.78 32.62
CA GLU A 4 -5.02 19.48 32.01
C GLU A 4 -5.84 19.64 30.72
N ASN A 5 -5.20 19.32 29.61
CA ASN A 5 -5.78 19.39 28.28
C ASN A 5 -6.91 18.34 28.16
N LYS A 6 -8.16 18.75 28.43
CA LYS A 6 -9.42 18.00 28.24
C LYS A 6 -9.72 17.78 26.74
N GLU A 7 -8.78 17.21 26.00
CA GLU A 7 -9.05 16.77 24.63
C GLU A 7 -9.81 15.46 24.64
N ASN A 8 -10.90 15.40 23.87
CA ASN A 8 -11.70 14.19 23.74
C ASN A 8 -10.85 13.05 23.15
N PRO A 9 -10.67 11.91 23.87
CA PRO A 9 -9.82 10.80 23.43
C PRO A 9 -10.36 10.07 22.18
N PHE A 10 -11.64 10.23 21.86
CA PHE A 10 -12.30 9.69 20.67
C PHE A 10 -12.30 10.67 19.49
N ARG A 11 -11.89 11.93 19.71
CA ARG A 11 -11.79 12.90 18.63
C ARG A 11 -10.66 12.44 17.71
N ARG A 12 -11.02 12.01 16.50
CA ARG A 12 -10.09 11.67 15.42
C ARG A 12 -9.15 12.87 15.23
N LYS A 13 -7.95 12.78 15.80
CA LYS A 13 -6.87 13.73 15.50
C LYS A 13 -6.58 13.55 14.02
N SER A 14 -6.59 14.63 13.25
CA SER A 14 -6.20 14.62 11.85
C SER A 14 -4.79 14.06 11.76
N VAL A 15 -4.68 12.75 11.53
CA VAL A 15 -3.40 12.07 11.52
C VAL A 15 -2.77 12.35 10.17
N SER A 16 -1.98 13.42 10.09
CA SER A 16 -0.93 13.57 9.09
C SER A 16 0.21 12.55 9.30
N ARG A 17 0.01 11.55 10.18
CA ARG A 17 0.98 10.50 10.47
C ARG A 17 1.08 9.63 9.23
N LEU A 18 2.22 9.79 8.55
CA LEU A 18 2.78 8.92 7.51
C LEU A 18 2.07 7.56 7.49
N LEU A 19 1.15 7.38 6.54
CA LEU A 19 0.50 6.09 6.30
C LEU A 19 1.47 5.07 5.68
N GLU A 20 2.70 5.47 5.39
CA GLU A 20 3.80 4.67 4.84
C GLU A 20 3.92 3.24 5.42
N PRO A 21 4.02 3.02 6.75
CA PRO A 21 4.10 1.65 7.28
C PRO A 21 2.80 0.84 7.07
N VAL A 22 1.64 1.48 7.09
CA VAL A 22 0.35 0.82 6.85
C VAL A 22 0.23 0.45 5.37
N VAL A 23 0.56 1.37 4.48
CA VAL A 23 0.59 1.18 3.03
C VAL A 23 1.57 0.05 2.66
N LEU A 24 2.77 0.07 3.23
CA LEU A 24 3.76 -0.99 3.03
C LEU A 24 3.26 -2.35 3.54
N ASN A 25 2.56 -2.39 4.68
CA ASN A 25 1.97 -3.62 5.18
C ASN A 25 0.87 -4.16 4.26
N LEU A 26 0.04 -3.28 3.68
CA LEU A 26 -1.01 -3.66 2.73
C LEU A 26 -0.42 -4.23 1.44
N VAL A 27 0.63 -3.61 0.89
CA VAL A 27 1.30 -4.13 -0.33
C VAL A 27 1.97 -5.48 -0.06
N GLN A 28 2.45 -5.72 1.16
CA GLN A 28 3.00 -7.03 1.56
C GLN A 28 1.94 -8.14 1.70
N GLN A 29 0.65 -7.81 1.79
CA GLN A 29 -0.41 -8.84 1.79
C GLN A 29 -0.60 -9.48 0.41
N ILE A 30 -0.02 -8.90 -0.65
CA ILE A 30 -0.14 -9.43 -2.00
C ILE A 30 0.76 -10.67 -2.14
N PRO A 31 0.21 -11.81 -2.58
CA PRO A 31 0.98 -13.05 -2.70
C PRO A 31 2.17 -12.87 -3.64
N GLY A 32 3.37 -13.23 -3.16
CA GLY A 32 4.63 -13.08 -3.92
C GLY A 32 5.29 -11.70 -3.81
N VAL A 33 4.69 -10.75 -3.09
CA VAL A 33 5.26 -9.42 -2.81
C VAL A 33 5.78 -9.36 -1.38
N GLY A 34 7.09 -9.56 -1.20
CA GLY A 34 7.76 -9.36 0.08
C GLY A 34 8.08 -7.89 0.35
N LYS A 35 8.65 -7.59 1.53
CA LYS A 35 9.03 -6.23 1.95
C LYS A 35 9.87 -5.46 0.93
N VAL A 36 10.90 -6.09 0.36
CA VAL A 36 11.81 -5.43 -0.61
C VAL A 36 11.05 -5.04 -1.88
N LYS A 37 10.30 -5.98 -2.46
CA LYS A 37 9.47 -5.74 -3.65
C LYS A 37 8.38 -4.70 -3.37
N ALA A 38 7.76 -4.75 -2.18
CA ALA A 38 6.76 -3.77 -1.75
C ALA A 38 7.33 -2.35 -1.70
N MET A 39 8.54 -2.18 -1.14
CA MET A 39 9.21 -0.88 -1.12
C MET A 39 9.51 -0.40 -2.55
N GLN A 40 10.04 -1.26 -3.42
CA GLN A 40 10.31 -0.89 -4.81
C GLN A 40 9.04 -0.52 -5.59
N LEU A 41 7.94 -1.24 -5.36
CA LEU A 41 6.63 -0.91 -5.92
C LEU A 41 6.14 0.46 -5.45
N LEU A 42 6.26 0.76 -4.16
CA LEU A 42 5.84 2.06 -3.62
C LEU A 42 6.74 3.23 -4.05
N GLN A 43 8.03 2.96 -4.33
CA GLN A 43 8.92 3.95 -4.93
C GLN A 43 8.50 4.31 -6.36
N ARG A 44 8.00 3.32 -7.13
CA ARG A 44 7.56 3.54 -8.51
C ARG A 44 6.11 4.01 -8.63
N PHE A 45 5.27 3.56 -7.70
CA PHE A 45 3.84 3.85 -7.59
C PHE A 45 3.54 4.38 -6.19
N PRO A 46 3.60 5.71 -5.97
CA PRO A 46 3.46 6.32 -4.65
C PRO A 46 2.07 6.18 -4.02
N SER A 47 1.11 5.55 -4.70
CA SER A 47 -0.23 5.29 -4.17
C SER A 47 -0.70 3.87 -4.51
N ILE A 48 -1.49 3.27 -3.60
CA ILE A 48 -2.15 1.98 -3.83
C ILE A 48 -3.06 2.04 -5.06
N HIS A 49 -3.70 3.18 -5.30
CA HIS A 49 -4.55 3.38 -6.48
C HIS A 49 -3.73 3.29 -7.78
N GLN A 50 -2.55 3.90 -7.83
CA GLN A 50 -1.66 3.75 -8.98
C GLN A 50 -1.12 2.33 -9.13
N LEU A 51 -0.82 1.65 -8.02
CA LEU A 51 -0.41 0.25 -8.05
C LEU A 51 -1.51 -0.66 -8.63
N CYS A 52 -2.76 -0.41 -8.26
CA CYS A 52 -3.93 -1.14 -8.76
C CYS A 52 -4.14 -0.91 -10.27
N GLY A 53 -3.98 0.33 -10.74
CA GLY A 53 -4.12 0.68 -12.16
C GLY A 53 -2.88 0.41 -13.02
N ALA A 54 -1.79 -0.09 -12.43
CA ALA A 54 -0.55 -0.35 -13.15
C ALA A 54 -0.70 -1.54 -14.11
N SER A 55 -0.13 -1.42 -15.30
CA SER A 55 -0.13 -2.52 -16.27
C SER A 55 0.91 -3.59 -15.93
N VAL A 56 0.70 -4.82 -16.43
CA VAL A 56 1.63 -5.95 -16.23
C VAL A 56 3.05 -5.59 -16.67
N HIS A 57 3.21 -4.84 -17.77
CA HIS A 57 4.50 -4.40 -18.29
C HIS A 57 5.24 -3.43 -17.36
N GLU A 58 4.53 -2.62 -16.58
CA GLU A 58 5.14 -1.69 -15.63
C GLU A 58 5.54 -2.38 -14.32
N LEU A 59 4.85 -3.46 -13.96
CA LEU A 59 5.13 -4.27 -12.78
C LEU A 59 6.26 -5.28 -13.04
N GLU A 60 6.32 -5.88 -14.23
CA GLU A 60 7.32 -6.88 -14.64
C GLU A 60 8.77 -6.57 -14.22
N PRO A 61 9.33 -5.37 -14.46
CA PRO A 61 10.73 -5.08 -14.10
C PRO A 61 11.01 -5.11 -12.59
N ILE A 62 10.00 -5.01 -11.74
CA ILE A 62 10.16 -4.98 -10.28
C ILE A 62 9.92 -6.36 -9.67
N VAL A 63 8.88 -7.05 -10.11
CA VAL A 63 8.40 -8.28 -9.45
C VAL A 63 8.60 -9.54 -10.28
N GLY A 64 8.85 -9.41 -11.59
CA GLY A 64 8.88 -10.47 -12.58
C GLY A 64 7.52 -10.71 -13.23
N GLN A 65 7.50 -11.31 -14.43
CA GLN A 65 6.30 -11.52 -15.24
C GLN A 65 5.17 -12.22 -14.44
N ALA A 66 5.45 -13.43 -13.91
CA ALA A 66 4.44 -14.23 -13.23
C ALA A 66 3.81 -13.51 -12.03
N THR A 67 4.63 -12.78 -11.26
CA THR A 67 4.13 -12.00 -10.12
C THR A 67 3.35 -10.76 -10.59
N ALA A 68 3.74 -10.12 -11.69
CA ALA A 68 3.02 -8.98 -12.27
C ALA A 68 1.62 -9.38 -12.76
N GLN A 69 1.49 -10.54 -13.41
CA GLN A 69 0.21 -11.12 -13.78
C GLN A 69 -0.64 -11.44 -12.55
N HIS A 70 -0.05 -12.05 -11.52
CA HIS A 70 -0.78 -12.34 -10.28
C HIS A 70 -1.25 -11.08 -9.54
N ILE A 71 -0.45 -10.02 -9.49
CA ILE A 71 -0.84 -8.74 -8.88
C ILE A 71 -2.01 -8.13 -9.65
N THR A 72 -1.89 -8.06 -10.97
CA THR A 72 -2.95 -7.49 -11.84
C THR A 72 -4.23 -8.32 -11.72
N ALA A 73 -4.11 -9.64 -11.72
CA ALA A 73 -5.23 -10.54 -11.48
C ALA A 73 -5.79 -10.41 -10.07
N PHE A 74 -4.97 -10.19 -9.04
CA PHE A 74 -5.43 -10.00 -7.66
C PHE A 74 -6.29 -8.75 -7.52
N PHE A 75 -5.91 -7.64 -8.17
CA PHE A 75 -6.68 -6.40 -8.14
C PHE A 75 -7.90 -6.42 -9.06
N HIS A 76 -7.84 -7.12 -10.21
CA HIS A 76 -8.94 -7.16 -11.18
C HIS A 76 -9.89 -8.35 -11.04
N LYS A 77 -9.52 -9.41 -10.32
CA LYS A 77 -10.46 -10.48 -9.98
C LYS A 77 -11.44 -9.92 -8.95
N GLN A 78 -12.62 -9.55 -9.44
CA GLN A 78 -13.78 -9.37 -8.57
C GLN A 78 -13.99 -10.66 -7.79
N PHE A 79 -13.95 -10.56 -6.47
CA PHE A 79 -14.44 -11.61 -5.59
C PHE A 79 -15.93 -11.80 -5.91
N THR A 80 -16.26 -12.82 -6.71
CA THR A 80 -17.64 -13.31 -6.85
C THR A 80 -17.94 -14.29 -5.72
#